data_AF-A0A0U2U8U1-F1
#
_entry.id   AF-A0A0U2U8U1-F1
#
_cell.length_a   1.000
_cell.length_b   1.000
_cell.length_c   1.000
_cell.angle_alpha   90.00
_cell.angle_beta   90.00
_cell.angle_gamma   90.00
#
_symmetry.space_group_name_H-M   'P 1'
#
loop_
_entity.id
_entity.type
_entity.pdbx_description
1 polymer ?
#
loop_
_entity_poly.entity_id
_entity_poly.type
_entity_poly.pdbx_seq_one_letter_code
_entity_poly.pdbx_strand_id
1 'polypeptide(L)'
;MKAEEIAKEIENRLGLKTSIESDSIIISDGIDSVKAKPSELLMSIALWVEPKKAWSVLKILYGSQSVAYEAYEEYKELPYSPTGKTCWLYKALAKAVEQRIGGVPKSKVLRQLEDKVYRRWPNVCGEIDAQTEVTKLVTELNSLGISSSLTVDGNQLTLRIGSRSLTLERRSPISLLLVKELRKLANEDLELLKELIEIGNKGGCEGLVSRVLIRKKLAKYPTIRSMLENEIEEIARDLRPITRTQ
;
A
#
# COMPACT_ATOMS: atom_id res chain seq x y z
N MET A 1 30.84 -14.48 -7.20
CA MET A 1 31.24 -14.10 -5.83
C MET A 1 31.22 -15.34 -4.95
N LYS A 2 32.18 -15.46 -4.04
CA LYS A 2 32.19 -16.52 -3.01
C LYS A 2 31.20 -16.16 -1.88
N ALA A 3 30.75 -17.15 -1.11
CA ALA A 3 29.80 -16.94 -0.01
C ALA A 3 30.30 -15.89 1.02
N GLU A 4 31.59 -15.87 1.30
CA GLU A 4 32.24 -14.93 2.23
C GLU A 4 32.13 -13.46 1.77
N GLU A 5 32.29 -13.22 0.46
CA GLU A 5 32.15 -11.88 -0.11
C GLU A 5 30.70 -11.38 -0.02
N ILE A 6 29.75 -12.28 -0.24
CA ILE A 6 28.31 -11.98 -0.17
C ILE A 6 27.90 -11.65 1.27
N ALA A 7 28.34 -12.45 2.24
CA ALA A 7 28.09 -12.24 3.66
C ALA A 7 28.59 -10.85 4.11
N LYS A 8 29.83 -10.51 3.75
CA LYS A 8 30.44 -9.21 4.11
C LYS A 8 29.67 -8.02 3.53
N GLU A 9 29.17 -8.13 2.30
CA GLU A 9 28.40 -7.06 1.67
C GLU A 9 27.03 -6.85 2.32
N ILE A 10 26.40 -7.93 2.80
CA ILE A 10 25.15 -7.90 3.56
C ILE A 10 25.35 -7.17 4.88
N GLU A 11 26.39 -7.52 5.64
CA GLU A 11 26.68 -6.85 6.92
C GLU A 11 26.95 -5.36 6.73
N ASN A 12 27.82 -5.01 5.78
CA ASN A 12 28.25 -3.64 5.53
C ASN A 12 27.11 -2.71 5.10
N ARG A 13 26.16 -3.19 4.29
CA ARG A 13 25.11 -2.34 3.69
C ARG A 13 23.77 -2.43 4.37
N LEU A 14 23.45 -3.60 4.92
CA LEU A 14 22.13 -3.87 5.50
C LEU A 14 22.17 -3.77 7.02
N GLY A 15 23.35 -3.79 7.65
CA GLY A 15 23.50 -3.79 9.11
C GLY A 15 22.99 -5.06 9.77
N LEU A 16 22.84 -6.14 8.98
CA LEU A 16 22.43 -7.45 9.44
C LEU A 16 23.66 -8.25 9.87
N LYS A 17 23.51 -9.18 10.82
CA LYS A 17 24.59 -10.13 11.16
C LYS A 17 24.55 -11.31 10.21
N THR A 18 25.71 -11.79 9.78
CA THR A 18 25.80 -13.01 8.97
C THR A 18 26.74 -14.04 9.57
N SER A 19 26.45 -15.31 9.29
CA SER A 19 27.40 -16.41 9.53
C SER A 19 27.32 -17.40 8.38
N ILE A 20 28.40 -18.18 8.20
CA ILE A 20 28.50 -19.16 7.12
C ILE A 20 28.52 -20.54 7.75
N GLU A 21 27.62 -21.40 7.29
CA GLU A 21 27.52 -22.78 7.74
C GLU A 21 27.44 -23.69 6.51
N SER A 22 28.51 -24.47 6.30
CA SER A 22 28.71 -25.27 5.08
C SER A 22 28.60 -24.38 3.82
N ASP A 23 27.64 -24.66 2.94
CA ASP A 23 27.38 -23.89 1.72
C ASP A 23 26.24 -22.87 1.86
N SER A 24 25.84 -22.55 3.09
CA SER A 24 24.72 -21.65 3.38
C SER A 24 25.16 -20.42 4.18
N ILE A 25 24.48 -19.31 3.92
CA ILE A 25 24.64 -18.06 4.65
C ILE A 25 23.43 -17.91 5.56
N ILE A 26 23.68 -17.74 6.85
CA ILE A 26 22.69 -17.40 7.85
C ILE A 26 22.70 -15.87 7.97
N ILE A 27 21.53 -15.25 7.91
CA ILE A 27 21.35 -13.81 8.09
C ILE A 27 20.43 -13.61 9.29
N SER A 28 20.76 -12.65 10.17
CA SER A 28 19.93 -12.32 11.33
C SER A 28 19.84 -10.81 11.54
N ASP A 29 18.67 -10.35 11.97
CA ASP A 29 18.41 -8.98 12.44
C ASP A 29 18.49 -8.86 13.98
N GLY A 30 18.86 -9.95 14.68
CA GLY A 30 18.91 -10.04 16.13
C GLY A 30 17.61 -10.52 16.80
N ILE A 31 16.49 -10.56 16.07
CA ILE A 31 15.20 -11.09 16.55
C ILE A 31 14.92 -12.44 15.90
N ASP A 32 15.26 -12.57 14.62
CA ASP A 32 14.96 -13.74 13.82
C ASP A 32 16.20 -14.10 12.97
N SER A 33 16.26 -15.31 12.42
CA SER A 33 17.33 -15.68 11.47
C SER A 33 16.83 -16.52 10.30
N VAL A 34 17.50 -16.40 9.16
CA VAL A 34 17.19 -17.20 7.97
C VAL A 34 18.47 -17.80 7.39
N LYS A 35 18.45 -19.11 7.17
CA LYS A 35 19.52 -19.86 6.50
C LYS A 35 19.16 -20.02 5.03
N ALA A 36 20.05 -19.60 4.14
CA ALA A 36 19.83 -19.70 2.70
C ALA A 36 21.13 -19.99 1.96
N LYS A 37 21.02 -20.75 0.86
CA LYS A 37 22.15 -20.87 -0.07
C LYS A 37 22.43 -19.53 -0.75
N PRO A 38 23.66 -19.29 -1.25
CA PRO A 38 23.97 -18.11 -2.08
C PRO A 38 23.00 -17.83 -3.22
N SER A 39 22.43 -18.89 -3.82
CA SER A 39 21.39 -18.78 -4.87
C SER A 39 20.02 -18.33 -4.36
N GLU A 40 19.74 -18.50 -3.06
CA GLU A 40 18.45 -18.26 -2.41
C GLU A 40 18.48 -16.99 -1.53
N LEU A 41 19.67 -16.43 -1.30
CA LEU A 41 19.91 -15.21 -0.52
C LEU A 41 19.08 -14.00 -0.99
N LEU A 42 18.77 -13.97 -2.29
CA LEU A 42 17.84 -13.06 -2.94
C LEU A 42 16.48 -13.01 -2.21
N MET A 43 15.92 -14.18 -1.86
CA MET A 43 14.66 -14.31 -1.10
C MET A 43 14.79 -13.82 0.33
N SER A 44 15.90 -14.17 0.96
CA SER A 44 16.15 -13.95 2.38
C SER A 44 16.38 -12.49 2.70
N ILE A 45 17.12 -11.77 1.86
CA ILE A 45 17.35 -10.34 2.03
C ILE A 45 16.09 -9.55 1.65
N ALA A 46 15.45 -9.91 0.54
CA ALA A 46 14.24 -9.27 0.05
C ALA A 46 13.10 -9.20 1.07
N LEU A 47 12.98 -10.22 1.92
CA LEU A 47 11.92 -10.34 2.91
C LEU A 47 12.20 -9.61 4.22
N TRP A 48 13.45 -9.17 4.47
CA TRP A 48 13.92 -8.75 5.80
C TRP A 48 14.35 -7.30 5.88
N VAL A 49 14.69 -6.68 4.76
CA VAL A 49 15.20 -5.31 4.74
C VAL A 49 14.28 -4.40 3.94
N GLU A 50 14.38 -3.10 4.24
CA GLU A 50 13.71 -2.08 3.45
C GLU A 50 14.01 -2.26 1.96
N PRO A 51 13.03 -2.10 1.06
CA PRO A 51 13.22 -2.46 -0.34
C PRO A 51 14.37 -1.73 -1.03
N LYS A 52 14.57 -0.43 -0.71
CA LYS A 52 15.71 0.34 -1.22
C LYS A 52 17.06 -0.29 -0.86
N LYS A 53 17.19 -0.81 0.36
CA LYS A 53 18.41 -1.47 0.84
C LYS A 53 18.59 -2.82 0.17
N ALA A 54 17.51 -3.61 0.07
CA ALA A 54 17.52 -4.89 -0.64
C ALA A 54 18.03 -4.70 -2.09
N TRP A 55 17.50 -3.73 -2.84
CA TRP A 55 17.92 -3.49 -4.23
C TRP A 55 19.37 -3.06 -4.39
N SER A 56 19.92 -2.31 -3.43
CA SER A 56 21.34 -1.92 -3.47
C SER A 56 22.28 -3.13 -3.42
N VAL A 57 21.92 -4.15 -2.64
CA VAL A 57 22.67 -5.42 -2.56
C VAL A 57 22.43 -6.27 -3.80
N LEU A 58 21.20 -6.32 -4.30
CA LEU A 58 20.85 -7.07 -5.51
C LEU A 58 21.54 -6.55 -6.76
N LYS A 59 21.71 -5.23 -6.89
CA LYS A 59 22.48 -4.60 -7.97
C LYS A 59 23.92 -5.10 -8.01
N ILE A 60 24.54 -5.32 -6.86
CA ILE A 60 25.94 -5.76 -6.76
C ILE A 60 26.05 -7.25 -7.07
N LEU A 61 25.16 -8.05 -6.50
CA LEU A 61 25.16 -9.49 -6.70
C LEU A 61 24.87 -9.89 -8.16
N TYR A 62 24.11 -9.07 -8.90
CA TYR A 62 23.55 -9.48 -10.18
C TYR A 62 23.74 -8.50 -11.34
N GLY A 63 24.32 -7.33 -11.09
CA GLY A 63 24.59 -6.32 -12.09
C GLY A 63 23.36 -5.54 -12.55
N SER A 64 23.62 -4.47 -13.30
CA SER A 64 22.63 -3.49 -13.79
C SER A 64 21.72 -4.00 -14.92
N GLN A 65 21.97 -5.21 -15.45
CA GLN A 65 21.17 -5.83 -16.51
C GLN A 65 20.28 -6.97 -15.98
N SER A 66 20.07 -7.02 -14.66
CA SER A 66 19.24 -8.05 -14.05
C SER A 66 17.76 -7.62 -14.03
N VAL A 67 16.85 -8.58 -14.19
CA VAL A 67 15.38 -8.38 -14.02
C VAL A 67 15.04 -7.71 -12.68
N ALA A 68 15.86 -8.01 -11.67
CA ALA A 68 15.87 -7.34 -10.38
C ALA A 68 16.06 -5.82 -10.51
N TYR A 69 17.08 -5.40 -11.25
CA TYR A 69 17.36 -3.98 -11.47
C TYR A 69 16.29 -3.30 -12.34
N GLU A 70 15.78 -3.98 -13.38
CA GLU A 70 14.68 -3.47 -14.21
C GLU A 70 13.41 -3.20 -13.38
N ALA A 71 13.03 -4.14 -12.51
CA ALA A 71 11.93 -3.98 -11.58
C ALA A 71 12.14 -2.79 -10.62
N TYR A 72 13.39 -2.53 -10.20
CA TYR A 72 13.70 -1.37 -9.37
C TYR A 72 13.60 -0.03 -10.12
N GLU A 73 14.01 0.02 -11.39
CA GLU A 73 13.86 1.21 -12.21
C GLU A 73 12.37 1.49 -12.50
N GLU A 74 11.59 0.47 -12.85
CA GLU A 74 10.12 0.57 -12.97
C GLU A 74 9.47 1.09 -11.68
N TYR A 75 9.94 0.63 -10.52
CA TYR A 75 9.47 1.16 -9.23
C TYR A 75 9.68 2.66 -9.11
N LYS A 76 10.82 3.22 -9.53
CA LYS A 76 11.06 4.66 -9.36
C LYS A 76 10.00 5.48 -10.07
N GLU A 77 9.60 5.04 -11.26
CA GLU A 77 8.63 5.70 -12.14
C GLU A 77 7.17 5.57 -11.66
N LEU A 78 6.85 4.63 -10.76
CA LEU A 78 5.49 4.49 -10.24
C LEU A 78 5.06 5.70 -9.40
N PRO A 79 3.80 6.19 -9.55
CA PRO A 79 3.26 7.24 -8.69
C PRO A 79 3.31 6.84 -7.21
N TYR A 80 3.66 7.79 -6.34
CA TYR A 80 3.94 7.49 -4.93
C TYR A 80 2.66 7.18 -4.16
N SER A 81 2.52 5.91 -3.77
CA SER A 81 1.60 5.44 -2.73
C SER A 81 2.42 4.63 -1.71
N PRO A 82 2.52 5.05 -0.43
CA PRO A 82 3.39 4.40 0.54
C PRO A 82 3.15 2.90 0.71
N THR A 83 1.89 2.46 0.64
CA THR A 83 1.50 1.05 0.76
C THR A 83 1.53 0.34 -0.60
N GLY A 84 0.97 0.96 -1.65
CA GLY A 84 0.90 0.36 -2.99
C GLY A 84 2.27 0.19 -3.66
N LYS A 85 3.10 1.23 -3.61
CA LYS A 85 4.43 1.26 -4.24
C LYS A 85 5.39 0.28 -3.54
N THR A 86 5.28 0.16 -2.22
CA THR A 86 6.09 -0.76 -1.42
C THR A 86 5.65 -2.22 -1.62
N CYS A 87 4.33 -2.49 -1.67
CA CYS A 87 3.80 -3.83 -1.96
C CYS A 87 4.18 -4.32 -3.37
N TRP A 88 4.00 -3.46 -4.36
CA TRP A 88 4.42 -3.73 -5.74
C TRP A 88 5.92 -4.08 -5.78
N LEU A 89 6.73 -3.36 -5.01
CA LEU A 89 8.16 -3.58 -4.97
C LEU A 89 8.54 -4.96 -4.42
N TYR A 90 7.87 -5.41 -3.35
CA TYR A 90 8.09 -6.75 -2.81
C TYR A 90 7.59 -7.86 -3.75
N LYS A 91 6.50 -7.64 -4.50
CA LYS A 91 5.99 -8.59 -5.50
C LYS A 91 6.90 -8.69 -6.72
N ALA A 92 7.36 -7.56 -7.25
CA ALA A 92 8.28 -7.53 -8.38
C ALA A 92 9.62 -8.20 -8.02
N LEU A 93 10.05 -8.02 -6.77
CA LEU A 93 11.22 -8.71 -6.22
C LEU A 93 10.99 -10.22 -6.12
N ALA A 94 9.84 -10.68 -5.63
CA ALA A 94 9.47 -12.11 -5.62
C ALA A 94 9.44 -12.72 -7.04
N LYS A 95 8.99 -11.95 -8.04
CA LYS A 95 8.99 -12.36 -9.46
C LYS A 95 10.39 -12.43 -10.06
N ALA A 96 11.26 -11.46 -9.75
CA ALA A 96 12.67 -11.47 -10.19
C ALA A 96 13.43 -12.68 -9.60
N VAL A 97 13.09 -13.06 -8.36
CA VAL A 97 13.59 -14.28 -7.71
C VAL A 97 13.10 -15.54 -8.45
N GLU A 98 11.80 -15.65 -8.69
CA GLU A 98 11.17 -16.80 -9.36
C GLU A 98 11.84 -17.11 -10.71
N GLN A 99 12.13 -16.09 -11.52
CA GLN A 99 12.73 -16.27 -12.84
C GLN A 99 14.16 -16.82 -12.82
N ARG A 100 14.88 -16.69 -11.70
CA ARG A 100 16.27 -17.17 -11.54
C ARG A 100 16.40 -18.49 -10.79
N ILE A 101 15.41 -18.88 -9.97
CA ILE A 101 15.35 -20.23 -9.39
C ILE A 101 14.86 -21.19 -10.49
N GLY A 102 15.73 -21.45 -11.47
CA GLY A 102 15.46 -22.45 -12.50
C GLY A 102 15.27 -23.83 -11.85
N GLY A 103 14.17 -24.51 -12.18
CA GLY A 103 13.96 -25.92 -11.82
C GLY A 103 12.74 -26.24 -10.94
N VAL A 104 11.91 -25.27 -10.55
CA VAL A 104 10.66 -25.51 -9.80
C VAL A 104 9.47 -24.93 -10.58
N PRO A 105 8.25 -25.52 -10.53
CA PRO A 105 7.09 -24.95 -11.22
C PRO A 105 6.90 -23.48 -10.83
N LYS A 106 7.13 -22.61 -11.82
CA LYS A 106 7.16 -21.14 -11.71
C LYS A 106 6.05 -20.60 -10.79
N SER A 107 4.81 -20.99 -11.07
CA SER A 107 3.62 -20.54 -10.33
C SER A 107 3.58 -20.91 -8.84
N LYS A 108 4.20 -22.02 -8.41
CA LYS A 108 4.14 -22.46 -7.01
C LYS A 108 5.14 -21.71 -6.13
N VAL A 109 6.33 -21.41 -6.66
CA VAL A 109 7.37 -20.65 -5.96
C VAL A 109 6.96 -19.20 -5.81
N LEU A 110 6.44 -18.57 -6.87
CA LEU A 110 5.96 -17.19 -6.81
C LEU A 110 4.88 -17.04 -5.73
N ARG A 111 3.89 -17.93 -5.71
CA ARG A 111 2.81 -17.87 -4.73
C ARG A 111 3.30 -18.06 -3.29
N GLN A 112 4.24 -18.97 -3.06
CA GLN A 112 4.87 -19.14 -1.73
C GLN A 112 5.71 -17.94 -1.30
N LEU A 113 6.35 -17.26 -2.24
CA LEU A 113 7.14 -16.05 -1.98
C LEU A 113 6.24 -14.87 -1.66
N GLU A 114 5.21 -14.66 -2.47
CA GLU A 114 4.16 -13.70 -2.21
C GLU A 114 3.56 -13.96 -0.83
N ASP A 115 3.13 -15.20 -0.51
CA ASP A 115 2.56 -15.55 0.80
C ASP A 115 3.51 -15.22 1.98
N LYS A 116 4.83 -15.41 1.81
CA LYS A 116 5.82 -15.01 2.82
C LYS A 116 5.92 -13.49 2.96
N VAL A 117 5.87 -12.75 1.85
CA VAL A 117 5.79 -11.27 1.85
C VAL A 117 4.52 -10.82 2.59
N TYR A 118 3.36 -11.42 2.26
CA TYR A 118 2.05 -11.16 2.89
C TYR A 118 2.10 -11.38 4.40
N ARG A 119 2.71 -12.48 4.87
CA ARG A 119 2.82 -12.81 6.30
C ARG A 119 3.80 -11.94 7.08
N ARG A 120 4.94 -11.60 6.48
CA ARG A 120 5.99 -10.81 7.16
C ARG A 120 5.65 -9.33 7.19
N TRP A 121 5.02 -8.83 6.14
CA TRP A 121 4.66 -7.41 6.00
C TRP A 121 3.15 -7.23 5.83
N PRO A 122 2.29 -7.71 6.74
CA PRO A 122 0.83 -7.70 6.55
C PRO A 122 0.26 -6.28 6.41
N ASN A 123 0.89 -5.28 7.05
CA ASN A 123 0.49 -3.88 6.96
C ASN A 123 0.91 -3.18 5.65
N VAL A 124 1.81 -3.81 4.88
CA VAL A 124 2.33 -3.30 3.61
C VAL A 124 1.77 -4.12 2.44
N CYS A 125 1.65 -5.43 2.63
CA CYS A 125 1.44 -6.41 1.59
C CYS A 125 0.26 -7.33 1.85
N GLY A 126 -0.49 -7.26 2.96
CA GLY A 126 -1.61 -8.18 3.30
C GLY A 126 -2.70 -8.33 2.22
N GLU A 127 -3.56 -9.36 2.30
CA GLU A 127 -4.80 -9.39 1.49
C GLU A 127 -5.61 -8.16 1.86
N ILE A 128 -5.60 -7.18 0.96
CA ILE A 128 -6.35 -5.95 1.16
C ILE A 128 -7.80 -6.33 0.90
N ASP A 129 -8.56 -6.46 1.98
CA ASP A 129 -10.01 -6.56 1.90
C ASP A 129 -10.63 -5.44 2.73
N ALA A 130 -10.89 -4.33 2.05
CA ALA A 130 -11.60 -3.21 2.63
C ALA A 130 -13.02 -3.59 3.07
N GLN A 131 -13.64 -4.66 2.50
CA GLN A 131 -15.02 -5.03 2.80
C GLN A 131 -15.23 -5.30 4.29
N THR A 132 -14.28 -5.97 4.94
CA THR A 132 -14.38 -6.28 6.38
C THR A 132 -14.39 -4.99 7.20
N GLU A 133 -13.51 -4.04 6.90
CA GLU A 133 -13.47 -2.76 7.61
C GLU A 133 -14.69 -1.88 7.27
N VAL A 134 -15.19 -1.92 6.03
CA VAL A 134 -16.41 -1.18 5.64
C VAL A 134 -17.62 -1.74 6.41
N THR A 135 -17.70 -3.06 6.56
CA THR A 135 -18.76 -3.71 7.35
C THR A 135 -18.72 -3.29 8.82
N LYS A 136 -17.53 -3.21 9.41
CA LYS A 136 -17.35 -2.70 10.78
C LYS A 136 -17.79 -1.24 10.90
N LEU A 137 -17.37 -0.40 9.94
CA LEU A 137 -17.76 1.01 9.90
C LEU A 137 -19.28 1.18 9.80
N VAL A 138 -19.97 0.42 8.94
CA VAL A 138 -21.44 0.47 8.82
C VAL A 138 -22.11 0.12 10.15
N THR A 139 -21.67 -0.94 10.82
CA THR A 139 -22.21 -1.32 12.13
C THR A 139 -22.02 -0.22 13.17
N GLU A 140 -20.83 0.38 13.23
CA GLU A 140 -20.53 1.48 14.16
C GLU A 140 -21.35 2.73 13.86
N LEU A 141 -21.42 3.16 12.60
CA LEU A 141 -22.20 4.33 12.19
C LEU A 141 -23.69 4.15 12.53
N ASN A 142 -24.26 2.98 12.25
CA ASN A 142 -25.64 2.68 12.61
C ASN A 142 -25.85 2.71 14.14
N SER A 143 -24.88 2.21 14.92
CA SER A 143 -24.95 2.29 16.39
C SER A 143 -24.88 3.74 16.93
N LEU A 144 -24.24 4.64 16.17
CA LEU A 144 -24.16 6.07 16.45
C LEU A 144 -25.36 6.87 15.89
N GLY A 145 -26.37 6.19 15.34
CA GLY A 145 -27.57 6.82 14.77
C GLY A 145 -27.39 7.41 13.36
N ILE A 146 -26.28 7.11 12.69
CA ILE A 146 -26.02 7.52 11.31
C ILE A 146 -26.44 6.39 10.37
N SER A 147 -27.51 6.61 9.59
CA SER A 147 -27.99 5.64 8.61
C SER A 147 -26.89 5.30 7.60
N SER A 148 -26.45 4.05 7.56
CA SER A 148 -25.41 3.59 6.66
C SER A 148 -25.66 2.19 6.12
N SER A 149 -25.21 1.95 4.88
CA SER A 149 -25.33 0.66 4.21
C SER A 149 -24.15 0.38 3.28
N LEU A 150 -23.92 -0.90 3.01
CA LEU A 150 -22.88 -1.39 2.12
C LEU A 150 -23.52 -2.23 1.01
N THR A 151 -23.22 -1.89 -0.25
CA THR A 151 -23.48 -2.73 -1.42
C THR A 151 -22.15 -3.27 -1.94
N VAL A 152 -22.11 -4.56 -2.29
CA VAL A 152 -20.92 -5.24 -2.80
C VAL A 152 -21.18 -5.71 -4.22
N ASP A 153 -20.35 -5.28 -5.17
CA ASP A 153 -20.38 -5.73 -6.56
C ASP A 153 -18.97 -6.09 -7.03
N GLY A 154 -18.64 -7.38 -6.95
CA GLY A 154 -17.31 -7.89 -7.30
C GLY A 154 -16.17 -7.22 -6.52
N ASN A 155 -15.36 -6.41 -7.21
CA ASN A 155 -14.26 -5.65 -6.61
C ASN A 155 -14.66 -4.22 -6.18
N GLN A 156 -15.89 -3.78 -6.44
CA GLN A 156 -16.40 -2.49 -6.00
C GLN A 156 -17.26 -2.64 -4.74
N LEU A 157 -17.09 -1.69 -3.83
CA LEU A 157 -17.87 -1.53 -2.61
C LEU A 157 -18.51 -0.14 -2.65
N THR A 158 -19.83 -0.07 -2.55
CA THR A 158 -20.53 1.21 -2.41
C THR A 158 -20.96 1.38 -0.96
N LEU A 159 -20.30 2.30 -0.26
CA LEU A 159 -20.64 2.68 1.10
C LEU A 159 -21.54 3.90 1.05
N ARG A 160 -22.78 3.76 1.52
CA ARG A 160 -23.71 4.87 1.69
C ARG A 160 -23.73 5.29 3.15
N ILE A 161 -23.53 6.58 3.41
CA ILE A 161 -23.56 7.18 4.75
C ILE A 161 -24.47 8.40 4.69
N GLY A 162 -25.69 8.28 5.22
CA GLY A 162 -26.75 9.27 5.06
C GLY A 162 -27.02 9.54 3.58
N SER A 163 -26.83 10.78 3.17
CA SER A 163 -27.00 11.23 1.78
C SER A 163 -25.73 11.08 0.93
N ARG A 164 -24.59 10.78 1.54
CA ARG A 164 -23.31 10.63 0.84
C ARG A 164 -23.12 9.19 0.37
N SER A 165 -22.59 9.04 -0.84
CA SER A 165 -22.17 7.74 -1.39
C SER A 165 -20.67 7.78 -1.68
N LEU A 166 -19.96 6.74 -1.27
CA LEU A 166 -18.54 6.54 -1.52
C LEU A 166 -18.36 5.23 -2.29
N THR A 167 -17.74 5.32 -3.46
CA THR A 167 -17.31 4.14 -4.22
C THR A 167 -15.88 3.80 -3.82
N LEU A 168 -15.68 2.58 -3.35
CA LEU A 168 -14.43 2.06 -2.84
C LEU A 168 -14.06 0.79 -3.62
N GLU A 169 -12.76 0.55 -3.75
CA GLU A 169 -12.27 -0.70 -4.32
C GLU A 169 -11.92 -1.67 -3.19
N ARG A 170 -12.50 -2.87 -3.24
CA ARG A 170 -12.34 -3.91 -2.23
C ARG A 170 -10.87 -4.22 -1.94
N ARG A 171 -10.05 -4.27 -2.99
CA ARG A 171 -8.62 -4.59 -2.91
C ARG A 171 -7.69 -3.37 -2.93
N SER A 172 -8.21 -2.17 -2.67
CA SER A 172 -7.43 -0.94 -2.68
C SER A 172 -6.93 -0.55 -1.27
N PRO A 173 -5.61 -0.36 -1.08
CA PRO A 173 -5.07 0.13 0.18
C PRO A 173 -5.59 1.52 0.54
N ILE A 174 -5.86 2.35 -0.47
CA ILE A 174 -6.42 3.70 -0.28
C ILE A 174 -7.83 3.59 0.30
N SER A 175 -8.66 2.70 -0.26
CA SER A 175 -10.00 2.44 0.27
C SER A 175 -9.97 1.91 1.71
N LEU A 176 -9.06 1.00 2.04
CA LEU A 176 -8.89 0.50 3.41
C LEU A 176 -8.48 1.62 4.39
N LEU A 177 -7.51 2.47 4.00
CA LEU A 177 -7.06 3.59 4.82
C LEU A 177 -8.17 4.62 5.02
N LEU A 178 -8.91 4.95 3.95
CA LEU A 178 -10.03 5.87 4.01
C LEU A 178 -11.10 5.38 5.00
N VAL A 179 -11.44 4.10 4.96
CA VAL A 179 -12.42 3.50 5.87
C VAL A 179 -11.95 3.53 7.31
N LYS A 180 -10.67 3.21 7.57
CA LYS A 180 -10.09 3.31 8.91
C LYS A 180 -10.08 4.74 9.45
N GLU A 181 -9.78 5.72 8.62
CA GLU A 181 -9.84 7.14 9.01
C GLU A 181 -11.27 7.59 9.27
N LEU A 182 -12.25 7.20 8.43
CA LEU A 182 -13.66 7.51 8.66
C LEU A 182 -14.16 6.93 9.99
N ARG A 183 -13.72 5.71 10.30
CA ARG A 183 -14.04 5.03 11.55
C ARG A 183 -13.40 5.72 12.75
N LYS A 184 -12.15 6.16 12.62
CA LYS A 184 -11.48 6.98 13.65
C LYS A 184 -12.21 8.31 13.85
N LEU A 185 -12.58 8.99 12.77
CA LEU A 185 -13.32 10.26 12.79
C LEU A 185 -14.68 10.09 13.48
N ALA A 186 -15.43 9.03 13.16
CA ALA A 186 -16.71 8.73 13.80
C ALA A 186 -16.61 8.61 15.33
N ASN A 187 -15.52 8.04 15.82
CA ASN A 187 -15.29 7.81 17.25
C ASN A 187 -14.69 9.02 17.98
N GLU A 188 -13.85 9.80 17.32
CA GLU A 188 -13.14 10.94 17.93
C GLU A 188 -13.88 12.28 17.77
N ASP A 189 -14.59 12.49 16.66
CA ASP A 189 -15.24 13.76 16.33
C ASP A 189 -16.47 13.54 15.43
N LEU A 190 -17.56 13.08 16.07
CA LEU A 190 -18.81 12.74 15.41
C LEU A 190 -19.45 13.95 14.70
N GLU A 191 -19.30 15.16 15.25
CA GLU A 191 -19.86 16.37 14.64
C GLU A 191 -19.11 16.72 13.36
N LEU A 192 -17.78 16.61 13.32
CA LEU A 192 -17.01 16.79 12.09
C LEU A 192 -17.36 15.74 11.03
N LEU A 193 -17.67 14.50 11.43
CA LEU A 193 -18.18 13.49 10.50
C LEU A 193 -19.54 13.89 9.90
N LYS A 194 -20.48 14.41 10.72
CA LYS A 194 -21.78 14.88 10.23
C LYS A 194 -21.61 16.03 9.25
N GLU A 195 -20.77 17.01 9.55
CA GLU A 195 -20.42 18.10 8.63
C GLU A 195 -19.91 17.54 7.28
N LEU A 196 -19.01 16.54 7.33
CA LEU A 196 -18.44 15.88 6.14
C LEU A 196 -19.51 15.16 5.29
N ILE A 197 -20.52 14.57 5.93
CA ILE A 197 -21.63 13.90 5.24
C ILE A 197 -22.53 14.94 4.55
N GLU A 198 -22.89 16.01 5.25
CA GLU A 198 -23.82 17.04 4.75
C GLU A 198 -23.29 17.78 3.52
N ILE A 199 -21.99 18.05 3.45
CA ILE A 199 -21.40 18.71 2.27
C ILE A 199 -21.49 17.88 1.00
N GLY A 200 -21.71 16.56 1.11
CA GLY A 200 -21.94 15.69 -0.04
C GLY A 200 -23.11 16.16 -0.92
N ASN A 201 -24.09 16.85 -0.33
CA ASN A 201 -25.30 17.32 -1.01
C ASN A 201 -25.15 18.71 -1.65
N LYS A 202 -24.07 19.43 -1.34
CA LYS A 202 -23.88 20.80 -1.80
C LYS A 202 -23.08 20.81 -3.10
N GLY A 203 -23.69 21.30 -4.17
CA GLY A 203 -23.06 21.55 -5.47
C GLY A 203 -22.60 23.00 -5.66
N GLY A 204 -21.94 23.28 -6.79
CA GLY A 204 -21.55 24.63 -7.18
C GLY A 204 -20.59 25.33 -6.20
N CYS A 205 -20.59 26.67 -6.20
CA CYS A 205 -19.69 27.48 -5.38
C CYS A 205 -19.87 27.25 -3.87
N GLU A 206 -21.10 27.04 -3.40
CA GLU A 206 -21.36 26.74 -1.99
C GLU A 206 -20.77 25.39 -1.58
N GLY A 207 -20.93 24.37 -2.45
CA GLY A 207 -20.31 23.07 -2.28
C GLY A 207 -18.79 23.10 -2.27
N LEU A 208 -18.19 23.96 -3.10
CA LEU A 208 -16.75 24.18 -3.17
C LEU A 208 -16.21 24.81 -1.87
N VAL A 209 -16.83 25.92 -1.43
CA VAL A 209 -16.42 26.63 -0.21
C VAL A 209 -16.54 25.73 1.02
N SER A 210 -17.66 25.00 1.14
CA SER A 210 -17.89 24.10 2.28
C SER A 210 -16.84 22.98 2.35
N ARG A 211 -16.46 22.40 1.20
CA ARG A 211 -15.39 21.39 1.12
C ARG A 211 -14.02 21.94 1.53
N VAL A 212 -13.67 23.14 1.08
CA VAL A 212 -12.40 23.80 1.45
C VAL A 212 -12.32 24.05 2.96
N LEU A 213 -13.43 24.48 3.58
CA LEU A 213 -13.48 24.74 5.03
C LEU A 213 -13.34 23.44 5.84
N ILE A 214 -14.09 22.39 5.49
CA ILE A 214 -14.00 21.09 6.18
C ILE A 214 -12.62 20.46 6.01
N ARG A 215 -12.03 20.57 4.81
CA ARG A 215 -10.67 20.06 4.53
C ARG A 215 -9.64 20.59 5.52
N LYS A 216 -9.76 21.85 5.97
CA LYS A 216 -8.86 22.44 6.97
C LYS A 216 -9.02 21.82 8.35
N LYS A 217 -10.25 21.45 8.74
CA LYS A 217 -10.54 20.77 10.02
C LYS A 217 -9.99 19.33 10.06
N LEU A 218 -9.87 18.69 8.90
CA LEU A 218 -9.40 17.31 8.74
C LEU A 218 -7.87 17.14 8.73
N ALA A 219 -7.12 18.02 9.41
CA ALA A 219 -5.65 17.97 9.41
C ALA A 219 -5.08 16.64 9.94
N LYS A 220 -5.81 15.96 10.85
CA LYS A 220 -5.43 14.66 11.43
C LYS A 220 -5.82 13.45 10.57
N TYR A 221 -6.52 13.67 9.46
CA TYR A 221 -7.10 12.63 8.60
C TYR A 221 -6.64 12.81 7.14
N PRO A 222 -5.36 12.48 6.84
CA PRO A 222 -4.74 12.79 5.56
C PRO A 222 -5.43 12.12 4.36
N THR A 223 -5.98 10.93 4.53
CA THR A 223 -6.66 10.20 3.45
C THR A 223 -8.02 10.82 3.13
N ILE A 224 -8.84 11.15 4.15
CA ILE A 224 -10.10 11.89 3.95
C ILE A 224 -9.82 13.26 3.33
N ARG A 225 -8.74 13.93 3.77
CA ARG A 225 -8.34 15.24 3.24
C ARG A 225 -7.99 15.18 1.74
N SER A 226 -7.25 14.15 1.33
CA SER A 226 -6.89 13.92 -0.06
C SER A 226 -8.12 13.62 -0.93
N MET A 227 -9.08 12.84 -0.41
CA MET A 227 -10.35 12.58 -1.09
C MET A 227 -11.11 13.89 -1.35
N LEU A 228 -11.22 14.77 -0.35
CA LEU A 228 -11.86 16.08 -0.52
C LEU A 228 -11.11 16.99 -1.48
N GLU A 229 -9.78 16.92 -1.52
CA GLU A 229 -8.97 17.71 -2.46
C GLU A 229 -9.28 17.34 -3.91
N ASN A 230 -9.40 16.05 -4.21
CA ASN A 230 -9.84 15.59 -5.54
C ASN A 230 -11.25 16.09 -5.88
N GLU A 231 -12.21 16.02 -4.96
CA GLU A 231 -13.56 16.55 -5.17
C GLU A 231 -13.59 18.07 -5.41
N ILE A 232 -12.74 18.82 -4.68
CA ILE A 232 -12.59 20.26 -4.86
C ILE A 232 -12.04 20.56 -6.26
N GLU A 233 -11.04 19.82 -6.72
CA GLU A 233 -10.46 19.99 -8.05
C GLU A 233 -11.45 19.68 -9.17
N GLU A 234 -12.28 18.63 -9.01
CA GLU A 234 -13.34 18.27 -9.95
C GLU A 234 -14.40 19.38 -10.03
N ILE A 235 -14.95 19.82 -8.90
CA ILE A 235 -15.95 20.89 -8.86
C ILE A 235 -15.36 22.19 -9.42
N ALA A 236 -14.11 22.52 -9.08
CA ALA A 236 -13.44 23.71 -9.59
C ALA A 236 -13.22 23.65 -11.11
N ARG A 237 -12.97 22.47 -11.67
CA ARG A 237 -12.86 22.25 -13.12
C ARG A 237 -14.20 22.48 -13.81
N ASP A 238 -15.27 21.95 -13.25
CA ASP A 238 -16.64 22.09 -13.80
C ASP A 238 -17.15 23.54 -13.73
N LEU A 239 -16.67 24.32 -12.76
CA LEU A 239 -16.99 25.74 -12.60
C LEU A 239 -16.13 26.66 -13.46
N ARG A 240 -15.07 26.17 -14.13
CA ARG A 240 -14.32 27.02 -15.08
C ARG A 240 -15.24 27.36 -16.25
N PRO A 241 -15.38 28.65 -16.62
CA PRO A 241 -16.12 29.00 -17.81
C PRO A 241 -15.48 28.31 -19.01
N ILE A 242 -16.29 27.61 -19.81
CA ILE A 242 -15.91 27.22 -21.16
C ILE A 242 -15.68 28.53 -21.90
N THR A 243 -14.44 29.02 -21.96
CA THR A 243 -14.05 30.00 -22.98
C THR A 243 -14.21 29.30 -24.32
N ARG A 244 -15.43 29.38 -24.86
CA ARG A 244 -15.71 29.10 -26.27
C ARG A 244 -14.80 30.05 -27.05
N THR A 245 -13.76 29.49 -27.64
CA THR A 245 -13.08 30.05 -28.80
C THR A 245 -14.17 30.32 -29.85
N GLN A 246 -14.51 31.58 -30.02
CA GLN A 246 -15.00 32.10 -31.29
C GLN A 246 -13.79 32.47 -32.14
#